data_AF-A0A347ZNQ1-F1
#
_entry.id   AF-A0A347ZNQ1-F1
#
_cell.length_a   1.000
_cell.length_b   1.000
_cell.length_c   1.000
_cell.angle_alpha   90.00
_cell.angle_beta   90.00
_cell.angle_gamma   90.00
#
_symmetry.space_group_name_H-M   'P 1'
#
loop_
_entity.id
_entity.type
_entity.pdbx_description
1 polymer ?
#
loop_
_entity_poly.entity_id
_entity_poly.type
_entity_poly.pdbx_seq_one_letter_code
_entity_poly.pdbx_strand_id
1 'polypeptide(L)'
;MKKSFGVLRVLAAVFKVVGIIMGVVALLGGLIILVMSFSNADVFVSMGFDKGTAPFVGFIFSLFGLVGGLLSALMMYGFGELLILLIAIEDNTQRTAALLANVTEEE
;
A
#
# COMPACT_ATOMS: atom_id res chain seq x y z
N MET A 1 -13.28 28.83 -7.29
CA MET A 1 -13.48 27.78 -6.28
C MET A 1 -12.16 27.50 -5.57
N LYS A 2 -12.09 27.69 -4.24
CA LYS A 2 -10.87 27.45 -3.45
C LYS A 2 -10.48 25.98 -3.58
N LYS A 3 -9.19 25.68 -3.78
CA LYS A 3 -8.61 24.33 -3.70
C LYS A 3 -8.73 23.80 -2.26
N SER A 4 -9.92 23.44 -1.79
CA SER A 4 -10.22 23.09 -0.40
C SER A 4 -9.46 21.85 0.06
N PHE A 5 -9.21 20.89 -0.84
CA PHE A 5 -8.62 19.60 -0.48
C PHE A 5 -7.11 19.48 -0.70
N GLY A 6 -6.38 20.60 -0.75
CA GLY A 6 -4.92 20.60 -1.01
C GLY A 6 -4.13 19.66 -0.10
N VAL A 7 -4.39 19.70 1.21
CA VAL A 7 -3.72 18.83 2.20
C VAL A 7 -4.08 17.35 1.99
N LEU A 8 -5.34 17.03 1.72
CA LEU A 8 -5.78 15.65 1.50
C LEU A 8 -5.18 15.05 0.22
N ARG A 9 -4.98 15.85 -0.83
CA ARG A 9 -4.26 15.41 -2.03
C ARG A 9 -2.79 15.11 -1.75
N VAL A 10 -2.14 15.89 -0.89
CA VAL A 10 -0.77 15.62 -0.45
C VAL A 10 -0.72 14.35 0.38
N LEU A 11 -1.63 14.17 1.34
CA LEU A 11 -1.72 12.95 2.13
C LEU A 11 -1.94 11.73 1.24
N ALA A 12 -2.86 11.79 0.28
CA ALA A 12 -3.09 10.71 -0.68
C ALA A 12 -1.82 10.36 -1.47
N ALA A 13 -1.05 11.36 -1.91
CA ALA A 13 0.23 11.13 -2.58
C ALA A 13 1.25 10.46 -1.64
N VAL A 14 1.32 10.87 -0.37
CA VAL A 14 2.19 10.24 0.63
C VAL A 14 1.80 8.77 0.84
N PHE A 15 0.52 8.46 1.01
CA PHE A 15 0.03 7.08 1.14
C PHE A 15 0.42 6.21 -0.06
N LYS A 16 0.28 6.73 -1.28
CA LYS A 16 0.69 6.03 -2.50
C LYS A 16 2.20 5.77 -2.54
N VAL A 17 3.02 6.77 -2.24
CA VAL A 17 4.49 6.63 -2.23
C VAL A 17 4.93 5.64 -1.16
N VAL A 18 4.38 5.73 0.05
CA VAL A 18 4.69 4.79 1.14
C VAL A 18 4.27 3.37 0.75
N GLY A 19 3.09 3.19 0.15
CA GLY A 19 2.63 1.89 -0.35
C GLY A 19 3.60 1.28 -1.38
N ILE A 20 4.09 2.09 -2.33
CA ILE A 20 5.10 1.63 -3.31
C ILE A 20 6.39 1.19 -2.61
N ILE A 21 6.91 2.00 -1.69
CA ILE A 21 8.12 1.69 -0.94
C ILE A 21 7.95 0.39 -0.15
N MET A 22 6.81 0.24 0.55
CA MET A 22 6.48 -0.99 1.26
C MET A 22 6.44 -2.20 0.32
N GLY A 23 5.88 -2.05 -0.88
CA GLY A 23 5.83 -3.11 -1.88
C GLY A 23 7.23 -3.55 -2.33
N VAL A 24 8.13 -2.60 -2.59
CA VAL A 24 9.52 -2.89 -2.94
C VAL A 24 10.25 -3.59 -1.79
N VAL A 25 10.09 -3.10 -0.56
CA VAL A 25 10.72 -3.70 0.64
C VAL A 25 10.19 -5.11 0.88
N ALA A 26 8.87 -5.32 0.77
CA ALA A 26 8.26 -6.64 0.92
C ALA A 26 8.78 -7.62 -0.13
N LEU A 27 8.86 -7.19 -1.40
CA LEU A 27 9.36 -8.01 -2.49
C LEU A 27 10.85 -8.38 -2.28
N LEU A 28 11.70 -7.39 -2.05
CA LEU A 28 13.14 -7.62 -1.87
C LEU A 28 13.41 -8.43 -0.60
N GLY A 29 12.82 -8.05 0.53
CA GLY A 29 12.99 -8.75 1.80
C GLY A 29 12.50 -10.19 1.72
N GLY A 30 11.32 -10.42 1.13
CA GLY A 30 10.77 -11.75 0.93
C GLY A 30 11.65 -12.63 0.03
N LEU A 31 12.16 -12.09 -1.08
CA LEU A 31 13.08 -12.82 -1.97
C LEU A 31 14.42 -13.13 -1.30
N ILE A 32 14.98 -12.18 -0.55
CA ILE A 32 16.22 -12.38 0.21
C ILE A 32 16.02 -13.54 1.22
N ILE A 33 14.93 -13.52 1.98
CA ILE A 33 14.61 -14.58 2.94
C ILE A 33 14.42 -15.92 2.22
N LEU A 34 13.73 -15.93 1.09
CA LEU A 34 13.54 -17.14 0.28
C LEU A 34 14.88 -17.75 -0.13
N VAL A 35 15.80 -16.95 -0.68
CA VAL A 35 17.12 -17.41 -1.11
C VAL A 35 17.95 -17.91 0.09
N MET A 36 17.93 -17.20 1.22
CA MET A 36 18.64 -17.63 2.44
C MET A 36 18.12 -18.97 2.98
N SER A 37 16.84 -19.25 2.81
CA SER A 37 16.21 -20.49 3.26
C SER A 37 16.76 -21.72 2.52
N PHE A 38 17.14 -21.57 1.26
CA PHE A 38 17.72 -22.65 0.46
C PHE A 38 19.26 -22.65 0.45
N SER A 39 19.88 -21.55 0.87
CA SER A 39 21.35 -21.39 0.91
C SER A 39 21.92 -21.73 2.30
N ASN A 40 21.71 -22.97 2.76
CA ASN A 40 22.08 -23.52 4.07
C ASN A 40 21.22 -23.13 5.29
N ALA A 41 20.31 -22.16 5.17
CA ALA A 41 19.40 -21.76 6.25
C ALA A 41 20.07 -21.37 7.58
N ASP A 42 21.35 -20.97 7.55
CA ASP A 42 22.16 -20.68 8.75
C ASP A 42 21.53 -19.61 9.65
N VAL A 43 20.87 -18.61 9.06
CA VAL A 43 20.14 -17.57 9.78
C VAL A 43 19.04 -18.17 10.67
N PHE A 44 18.27 -19.12 10.15
CA PHE A 44 17.21 -19.77 10.91
C PHE A 44 17.77 -20.75 11.94
N VAL A 45 18.87 -21.44 11.63
CA VAL A 45 19.56 -22.28 12.61
C VAL A 45 20.09 -21.43 13.77
N SER A 46 20.62 -20.24 13.48
CA SER A 46 21.07 -19.29 14.52
C SER A 46 19.92 -18.73 15.37
N MET A 47 18.70 -18.72 14.85
CA MET A 47 17.47 -18.38 15.59
C MET A 47 16.94 -19.53 16.47
N GLY A 48 17.62 -20.69 16.48
CA GLY A 48 17.28 -21.84 17.31
C GLY A 48 16.43 -22.92 16.62
N PHE A 49 16.23 -22.83 15.30
CA PHE A 49 15.55 -23.89 14.53
C PHE A 49 16.49 -25.06 14.22
N ASP A 50 15.98 -26.27 14.22
CA ASP A 50 16.74 -27.46 13.83
C ASP A 50 17.20 -27.37 12.37
N LYS A 51 18.41 -27.85 12.07
CA LYS A 51 18.97 -27.83 10.70
C LYS A 51 18.07 -28.50 9.65
N GLY A 52 17.30 -29.53 10.05
CA GLY A 52 16.39 -30.22 9.16
C GLY A 52 15.11 -29.44 8.83
N THR A 53 14.63 -28.62 9.76
CA THR A 53 13.37 -27.86 9.59
C THR A 53 13.60 -26.40 9.18
N ALA A 54 14.79 -25.86 9.44
CA ALA A 54 15.17 -24.48 9.16
C ALA A 54 14.90 -24.03 7.71
N PRO A 55 15.21 -24.80 6.65
CA PRO A 55 14.89 -24.42 5.27
C PRO A 55 13.38 -24.26 5.03
N PHE A 56 12.58 -25.17 5.58
CA PHE A 56 11.12 -25.15 5.42
C PHE A 56 10.51 -23.97 6.19
N VAL A 57 10.99 -23.72 7.40
CA VAL A 57 10.58 -22.56 8.21
C VAL A 57 10.85 -21.26 7.44
N GLY A 58 12.06 -21.11 6.91
CA GLY A 58 12.41 -19.92 6.14
C GLY A 58 11.59 -19.73 4.88
N PHE A 59 11.29 -20.82 4.15
CA PHE A 59 10.37 -20.80 3.02
C PHE A 59 8.99 -20.26 3.42
N ILE A 60 8.42 -20.78 4.51
CA ILE A 60 7.12 -20.32 5.02
C ILE A 60 7.17 -18.84 5.40
N PHE A 61 8.20 -18.39 6.13
CA PHE A 61 8.38 -16.96 6.46
C PHE A 61 8.48 -16.08 5.21
N SER A 62 9.23 -16.52 4.20
CA SER A 62 9.34 -15.78 2.94
C SER A 62 8.00 -15.66 2.22
N LEU A 63 7.21 -16.73 2.18
CA LEU A 63 5.92 -16.76 1.51
C LEU A 63 4.91 -15.84 2.21
N PHE A 64 4.78 -15.95 3.53
CA PHE A 64 3.90 -15.07 4.31
C PHE A 64 4.38 -13.62 4.31
N GLY A 65 5.70 -13.39 4.34
CA GLY A 65 6.29 -12.06 4.21
C GLY A 65 5.99 -11.41 2.86
N LEU A 66 6.12 -12.17 1.76
CA LEU A 66 5.78 -11.70 0.41
C LEU A 66 4.29 -11.39 0.29
N VAL A 67 3.43 -12.37 0.59
CA VAL A 67 1.97 -12.21 0.42
C VAL A 67 1.44 -11.13 1.36
N GLY A 68 1.77 -11.21 2.65
CA GLY A 68 1.32 -10.24 3.65
C GLY A 68 1.87 -8.84 3.41
N GLY A 69 3.15 -8.73 3.04
CA GLY A 69 3.79 -7.45 2.74
C GLY A 69 3.25 -6.80 1.48
N LEU A 70 3.07 -7.56 0.39
CA LEU A 70 2.49 -7.05 -0.86
C LEU A 70 1.02 -6.67 -0.70
N LEU A 71 0.23 -7.45 0.03
CA LEU A 71 -1.16 -7.09 0.33
C LEU A 71 -1.21 -5.82 1.18
N SER A 72 -0.35 -5.69 2.19
CA SER A 72 -0.28 -4.48 3.02
C SER A 72 0.12 -3.25 2.20
N ALA A 73 1.09 -3.39 1.30
CA ALA A 73 1.50 -2.36 0.36
C ALA A 73 0.36 -1.93 -0.58
N LEU A 74 -0.38 -2.90 -1.11
CA LEU A 74 -1.52 -2.66 -1.98
C LEU A 74 -2.67 -1.94 -1.25
N MET A 75 -2.97 -2.35 -0.02
CA MET A 75 -3.95 -1.65 0.82
C MET A 75 -3.54 -0.20 1.08
N MET A 76 -2.27 0.04 1.43
CA MET A 76 -1.75 1.38 1.69
C MET A 76 -1.84 2.28 0.45
N TYR A 77 -1.46 1.76 -0.71
CA TYR A 77 -1.59 2.46 -1.98
C TYR A 77 -3.07 2.73 -2.32
N GLY A 78 -3.93 1.72 -2.15
CA GLY A 78 -5.36 1.78 -2.38
C GLY A 78 -6.06 2.82 -1.51
N PHE A 79 -5.64 3.01 -0.25
CA PHE A 79 -6.15 4.09 0.59
C PHE A 79 -5.84 5.47 0.03
N GLY A 80 -4.65 5.66 -0.56
CA GLY A 80 -4.32 6.90 -1.25
C GLY A 80 -5.22 7.15 -2.47
N GLU A 81 -5.50 6.13 -3.28
CA GLU A 81 -6.43 6.24 -4.40
C GLU A 81 -7.88 6.49 -3.96
N LEU A 82 -8.31 5.86 -2.87
CA LEU A 82 -9.64 6.08 -2.29
C LEU A 82 -9.82 7.54 -1.86
N LEU A 83 -8.81 8.15 -1.24
CA LEU A 83 -8.85 9.57 -0.89
C LEU A 83 -9.00 10.45 -2.13
N ILE A 84 -8.27 10.17 -3.20
CA ILE A 84 -8.39 10.92 -4.47
C ILE A 84 -9.79 10.78 -5.05
N LEU A 85 -10.36 9.56 -5.03
CA LEU A 85 -11.71 9.29 -5.50
C LEU A 85 -12.75 10.10 -4.72
N LEU A 86 -12.67 10.09 -3.39
CA LEU A 86 -13.60 10.85 -2.54
C LEU A 86 -13.50 12.36 -2.77
N ILE A 87 -12.29 12.89 -2.94
CA ILE A 87 -12.07 14.29 -3.30
C ILE A 87 -12.73 14.60 -4.65
N ALA A 88 -12.61 13.71 -5.64
CA ALA A 88 -13.21 13.90 -6.95
C ALA A 88 -14.75 13.88 -6.90
N ILE A 89 -15.34 13.01 -6.07
CA ILE A 89 -16.79 12.96 -5.85
C ILE A 89 -17.29 14.28 -5.25
N GLU A 90 -16.60 14.81 -4.24
CA GLU A 90 -16.96 16.06 -3.58
C GLU A 90 -16.80 17.26 -4.53
N ASP A 91 -15.67 17.35 -5.24
CA ASP A 91 -15.42 18.41 -6.24
C ASP A 91 -16.51 18.42 -7.33
N ASN A 92 -17.00 17.24 -7.75
CA ASN A 92 -18.08 17.12 -8.73
C ASN A 92 -19.43 17.53 -8.14
N THR A 93 -19.73 17.09 -6.91
CA THR A 93 -20.98 17.44 -6.21
C THR A 93 -21.10 18.96 -6.03
N GLN A 94 -20.02 19.62 -5.63
CA GLN A 94 -19.99 21.08 -5.49
C GLN A 94 -20.21 21.81 -6.82
N ARG A 95 -19.61 21.32 -7.91
CA ARG A 95 -19.80 21.89 -9.25
C ARG A 95 -21.24 21.76 -9.71
N THR A 96 -21.85 20.59 -9.52
CA THR A 96 -23.25 20.36 -9.87
C THR A 96 -24.19 21.25 -9.06
N ALA A 97 -23.96 21.40 -7.75
CA ALA A 97 -24.74 22.29 -6.91
C ALA A 97 -24.64 23.76 -7.37
N ALA A 98 -23.44 24.23 -7.72
CA ALA A 98 -23.24 25.58 -8.24
C ALA A 98 -23.91 25.79 -9.61
N LEU A 99 -23.86 24.79 -10.50
CA LEU A 99 -24.53 24.85 -11.80
C LEU A 99 -26.05 24.94 -11.63
N LEU A 100 -26.64 24.13 -10.75
CA LEU A 100 -28.08 24.16 -10.49
C LEU A 100 -28.51 25.50 -9.90
N ALA A 101 -27.75 26.06 -8.95
CA ALA A 101 -28.05 27.37 -8.37
C ALA A 101 -28.07 28.47 -9.44
N ASN A 102 -27.08 28.51 -10.33
CA ASN A 102 -27.03 29.49 -11.42
C ASN A 102 -28.22 29.34 -12.38
N VAL A 103 -28.60 28.12 -12.74
CA VAL A 103 -29.75 27.89 -13.64
C VAL A 103 -31.06 28.37 -13.01
N THR A 104 -31.24 28.18 -11.70
CA THR A 104 -32.44 28.64 -10.99
C THR A 104 -32.50 30.14 -10.73
N GLU A 105 -31.36 30.85 -10.77
CA GLU A 105 -31.31 32.31 -10.65
C GLU A 105 -31.51 33.04 -11.99
N GLU A 106 -31.35 32.32 -13.11
CA GLU A 106 -31.58 32.84 -14.47
C GLU A 106 -33.04 32.69 -14.97
N GLU A 107 -33.90 31.95 -14.24
CA GLU A 107 -35.36 31.86 -14.45
C GLU A 107 -36.14 32.90 -13.61
#